data_AF-A0A1M7Q732-F1
#
_entry.id   AF-A0A1M7Q732-F1
#
_cell.length_a   1.000
_cell.length_b   1.000
_cell.length_c   1.000
_cell.angle_alpha   90.00
_cell.angle_beta   90.00
_cell.angle_gamma   90.00
#
_symmetry.space_group_name_H-M   'P 1'
#
loop_
_entity.id
_entity.type
_entity.pdbx_description
1 polymer ?
#
loop_
_entity_poly.entity_id
_entity_poly.type
_entity_poly.pdbx_seq_one_letter_code
_entity_poly.pdbx_strand_id
1 'polypeptide(L)'
;MLPDDLNELYTLLYYDLVAWVSDNPKLDAAITQKDRKQLFAFDNTTGLLIDLTRFEESYYRRVFGDVQKSDMTERFINTVCLIIKESLIRTKQYDATIPIAVKKHIGGISAPKRYYIHPKYTPHIRTSAT
;
A
#
# COMPACT_ATOMS: atom_id res chain seq x y z
N MET A 1 -20.05 14.08 -0.67
CA MET A 1 -19.40 14.55 0.57
C MET A 1 -19.18 13.31 1.42
N LEU A 2 -17.94 13.03 1.84
CA LEU A 2 -17.64 11.90 2.74
C LEU A 2 -18.25 12.22 4.12
N PRO A 3 -18.69 11.22 4.92
CA PRO A 3 -18.84 11.41 6.35
C PRO A 3 -17.52 11.93 6.92
N ASP A 4 -17.58 12.94 7.79
CA ASP A 4 -16.38 13.60 8.31
C ASP A 4 -15.42 12.59 8.97
N ASP A 5 -15.95 11.57 9.66
CA ASP A 5 -15.18 10.49 10.28
C ASP A 5 -14.35 9.65 9.29
N LEU A 6 -14.83 9.44 8.07
CA LEU A 6 -14.10 8.69 7.03
C LEU A 6 -13.00 9.54 6.39
N ASN A 7 -13.25 10.84 6.21
CA ASN A 7 -12.24 11.80 5.76
C ASN A 7 -11.06 11.86 6.74
N GLU A 8 -11.36 11.93 8.04
CA GLU A 8 -10.35 11.96 9.10
C GLU A 8 -9.55 10.64 9.14
N LEU A 9 -10.25 9.51 9.04
CA LEU A 9 -9.59 8.20 8.98
C LEU A 9 -8.64 8.09 7.78
N TYR A 10 -9.10 8.40 6.57
CA TYR A 10 -8.26 8.30 5.37
C TYR A 10 -7.08 9.26 5.40
N THR A 11 -7.28 10.45 5.96
CA THR A 11 -6.20 11.43 6.17
C THR A 11 -5.14 10.87 7.11
N LEU A 12 -5.56 10.29 8.24
CA LEU A 12 -4.65 9.66 9.20
C LEU A 12 -3.88 8.49 8.58
N LEU A 13 -4.58 7.58 7.88
CA LEU A 13 -3.96 6.44 7.22
C LEU A 13 -2.94 6.87 6.16
N TYR A 14 -3.26 7.91 5.39
CA TYR A 14 -2.34 8.49 4.42
C TYR A 14 -1.04 8.98 5.10
N TYR A 15 -1.15 9.70 6.22
CA TYR A 15 0.02 10.20 6.94
C TYR A 15 0.89 9.07 7.49
N ASP A 16 0.30 8.03 8.07
CA ASP A 16 1.05 6.88 8.58
C ASP A 16 1.81 6.15 7.47
N LEU A 17 1.19 5.97 6.30
CA LEU A 17 1.83 5.32 5.16
C LEU A 17 2.97 6.16 4.58
N VAL A 18 2.79 7.48 4.48
CA VAL A 18 3.84 8.40 4.01
C VAL A 18 4.99 8.48 5.02
N ALA A 19 4.69 8.48 6.32
CA ALA A 19 5.70 8.44 7.37
C ALA A 19 6.52 7.14 7.27
N TRP A 20 5.87 5.98 7.16
CA TRP A 20 6.56 4.70 7.00
C TRP A 20 7.51 4.67 5.80
N VAL A 21 7.11 5.22 4.65
CA VAL A 21 7.99 5.32 3.47
C VAL A 21 9.21 6.21 3.75
N SER A 22 9.00 7.31 4.46
CA SER A 22 10.05 8.27 4.81
C SER A 22 11.04 7.70 5.83
N ASP A 23 10.54 6.87 6.76
CA ASP A 23 11.35 6.23 7.80
C ASP A 23 12.11 4.99 7.29
N ASN A 24 11.86 4.56 6.05
CA ASN A 24 12.57 3.47 5.41
C ASN A 24 13.62 4.01 4.42
N PRO A 25 14.94 4.00 4.76
CA PRO A 25 15.96 4.61 3.92
C PRO A 25 16.03 4.08 2.49
N LYS A 26 15.66 2.81 2.28
CA LYS A 26 15.66 2.20 0.94
C LYS A 26 14.50 2.68 0.08
N LEU A 27 13.35 2.98 0.68
CA LEU A 27 12.19 3.52 -0.03
C LEU A 27 12.33 5.03 -0.20
N ASP A 28 12.74 5.73 0.85
CA ASP A 28 12.95 7.18 0.87
C ASP A 28 13.94 7.62 -0.21
N ALA A 29 15.07 6.92 -0.35
CA ALA A 29 16.06 7.19 -1.39
C ALA A 29 15.62 6.80 -2.82
N ALA A 30 14.51 6.06 -2.96
CA ALA A 30 14.02 5.56 -4.24
C ALA A 30 12.78 6.31 -4.74
N ILE A 31 12.36 7.38 -4.05
CA ILE A 31 11.17 8.15 -4.40
C ILE A 31 11.33 9.62 -4.10
N THR A 32 10.93 10.49 -5.03
CA THR A 32 10.95 11.93 -4.79
C THR A 32 9.89 12.33 -3.76
N GLN A 33 10.07 13.48 -3.10
CA GLN A 33 9.06 14.00 -2.19
C GLN A 33 7.71 14.23 -2.89
N LYS A 34 7.73 14.67 -4.16
CA LYS A 34 6.52 14.87 -4.97
C LYS A 34 5.81 13.55 -5.23
N ASP A 35 6.54 12.54 -5.66
CA ASP A 35 5.99 11.23 -6.02
C ASP A 35 5.52 10.44 -4.81
N ARG A 36 6.15 10.64 -3.64
CA ARG A 36 5.71 10.05 -2.37
C ARG A 36 4.28 10.45 -2.00
N LYS A 37 3.91 11.71 -2.26
CA LYS A 37 2.53 12.19 -2.05
C LYS A 37 1.52 11.54 -2.99
N GLN A 38 1.99 10.93 -4.07
CA GLN A 38 1.18 10.29 -5.11
C GLN A 38 1.28 8.76 -5.07
N LEU A 39 2.13 8.20 -4.20
CA LEU A 39 2.29 6.77 -4.00
C LEU A 39 1.03 6.14 -3.39
N PHE A 40 0.37 6.87 -2.49
CA PHE A 40 -0.88 6.46 -1.86
C PHE A 40 -1.97 7.48 -2.16
N ALA A 41 -3.12 7.02 -2.62
CA ALA A 41 -4.31 7.84 -2.78
C ALA A 41 -5.53 7.12 -2.20
N PHE A 42 -6.33 7.83 -1.43
CA PHE A 42 -7.58 7.30 -0.90
C PHE A 42 -8.77 7.91 -1.64
N ASP A 43 -9.72 7.08 -2.09
CA ASP A 43 -11.00 7.52 -2.64
C ASP A 43 -12.13 6.54 -2.27
N ASN A 44 -13.37 7.01 -2.37
CA ASN A 44 -14.56 6.31 -1.88
C ASN A 44 -14.93 5.06 -2.70
N THR A 45 -14.47 5.01 -3.95
CA THR A 45 -14.84 3.96 -4.92
C THR A 45 -13.80 2.85 -4.91
N THR A 46 -12.52 3.23 -4.84
CA THR A 46 -11.38 2.32 -4.95
C THR A 46 -10.82 1.91 -3.59
N GLY A 47 -11.08 2.70 -2.53
CA GLY A 47 -10.39 2.59 -1.25
C GLY A 47 -8.99 3.17 -1.35
N LEU A 48 -7.97 2.37 -1.06
CA LEU A 48 -6.57 2.74 -1.23
C LEU A 48 -6.06 2.36 -2.62
N LEU A 49 -5.51 3.32 -3.35
CA LEU A 49 -4.65 3.10 -4.51
C LEU A 49 -3.18 3.19 -4.09
N ILE A 50 -2.40 2.15 -4.43
CA ILE A 50 -0.95 2.13 -4.33
C ILE A 50 -0.36 2.25 -5.73
N ASP A 51 0.30 3.36 -6.05
CA ASP A 51 0.92 3.60 -7.35
C ASP A 51 2.43 3.29 -7.32
N LEU A 52 2.79 2.03 -7.58
CA LEU A 52 4.20 1.61 -7.53
C LEU A 52 5.04 2.26 -8.64
N THR A 53 4.43 2.84 -9.68
CA THR A 53 5.16 3.54 -10.75
C THR A 53 5.74 4.89 -10.30
N ARG A 54 5.53 5.27 -9.04
CA ARG A 54 6.06 6.48 -8.41
C ARG A 54 7.50 6.34 -7.93
N PHE A 55 7.95 5.12 -7.71
CA PHE A 55 9.37 4.88 -7.45
C PHE A 55 10.21 5.17 -8.68
N GLU A 56 11.46 5.56 -8.46
CA GLU A 56 12.44 5.70 -9.53
C GLU A 56 12.47 4.45 -10.41
N GLU A 57 12.58 4.65 -11.73
CA GLU A 57 12.45 3.56 -12.71
C GLU A 57 13.45 2.42 -12.44
N SER A 58 14.69 2.76 -12.06
CA SER A 58 15.74 1.79 -11.74
C SER A 58 15.36 0.92 -10.53
N TYR A 59 14.83 1.53 -9.47
CA TYR A 59 14.32 0.83 -8.30
C TYR A 59 13.10 -0.02 -8.67
N TYR A 60 12.15 0.56 -9.40
CA TYR A 60 10.93 -0.10 -9.82
C TYR A 60 11.22 -1.38 -10.61
N ARG A 61 12.06 -1.30 -11.66
CA ARG A 61 12.44 -2.47 -12.46
C ARG A 61 13.15 -3.53 -11.62
N ARG A 62 14.02 -3.09 -10.71
CA ARG A 62 14.76 -4.00 -9.81
C ARG A 62 13.84 -4.73 -8.83
N VAL A 63 12.82 -4.08 -8.28
CA VAL A 63 12.02 -4.61 -7.16
C VAL A 63 10.65 -5.14 -7.61
N PHE A 64 10.00 -4.49 -8.58
CA PHE A 64 8.60 -4.74 -8.98
C PHE A 64 8.42 -5.11 -10.47
N GLY A 65 9.44 -4.92 -11.31
CA GLY A 65 9.30 -4.98 -12.77
C GLY A 65 9.22 -6.37 -13.41
N ASP A 66 9.67 -7.44 -12.73
CA ASP A 66 9.65 -8.80 -13.29
C ASP A 66 8.48 -9.63 -12.75
N VAL A 67 7.90 -10.48 -13.60
CA VAL A 67 6.81 -11.41 -13.21
C VAL A 67 7.24 -12.35 -12.07
N GLN A 68 8.52 -12.74 -12.03
CA GLN A 68 9.11 -13.53 -10.94
C GLN A 68 9.23 -12.75 -9.61
N LYS A 69 9.13 -11.41 -9.64
CA LYS A 69 9.15 -10.54 -8.44
C LYS A 69 7.75 -10.21 -7.93
N SER A 70 6.72 -10.95 -8.37
CA SER A 70 5.35 -10.86 -7.83
C SER A 70 5.33 -10.98 -6.29
N ASP A 71 6.22 -11.78 -5.71
CA ASP A 71 6.40 -11.90 -4.26
C ASP A 71 6.81 -10.58 -3.57
N MET A 72 7.58 -9.71 -4.24
CA MET A 72 8.01 -8.42 -3.66
C MET A 72 6.87 -7.40 -3.66
N THR A 73 6.07 -7.38 -4.73
CA THR A 73 4.81 -6.61 -4.75
C THR A 73 3.87 -7.07 -3.66
N GLU A 74 3.69 -8.40 -3.49
CA GLU A 74 2.86 -8.93 -2.42
C GLU A 74 3.40 -8.59 -1.02
N ARG A 75 4.71 -8.67 -0.80
CA ARG A 75 5.34 -8.26 0.47
C ARG A 75 5.10 -6.78 0.76
N PHE A 76 5.27 -5.91 -0.23
CA PHE A 76 5.01 -4.48 -0.07
C PHE A 76 3.55 -4.22 0.33
N ILE A 77 2.60 -4.82 -0.38
CA ILE A 77 1.17 -4.69 -0.08
C ILE A 77 0.85 -5.25 1.30
N ASN A 78 1.44 -6.39 1.67
CA ASN A 78 1.24 -6.97 2.99
C ASN A 78 1.71 -6.05 4.12
N THR A 79 2.85 -5.36 3.94
CA THR A 79 3.33 -4.37 4.91
C THR A 79 2.38 -3.17 5.00
N VAL A 80 1.89 -2.67 3.86
CA VAL A 80 0.87 -1.60 3.84
C VAL A 80 -0.39 -2.02 4.59
N CYS A 81 -0.88 -3.25 4.38
CA CYS A 81 -2.03 -3.79 5.12
C CYS A 81 -1.79 -3.84 6.63
N LEU A 82 -0.58 -4.19 7.07
CA LEU A 82 -0.23 -4.24 8.49
C LEU A 82 -0.24 -2.85 9.13
N ILE A 83 0.35 -1.85 8.45
CA ILE A 83 0.36 -0.47 8.93
C ILE A 83 -1.07 0.05 9.08
N ILE A 84 -1.90 -0.14 8.06
CA ILE A 84 -3.30 0.30 8.13
C ILE A 84 -4.04 -0.44 9.26
N LYS A 85 -3.83 -1.74 9.43
CA LYS A 85 -4.43 -2.51 10.52
C LYS A 85 -4.04 -1.94 11.89
N GLU A 86 -2.76 -1.64 12.10
CA GLU A 86 -2.27 -1.04 13.35
C GLU A 86 -2.91 0.34 13.59
N SER A 87 -3.06 1.15 12.55
CA SER A 87 -3.71 2.46 12.63
C SER A 87 -5.22 2.36 12.91
N LEU A 88 -5.91 1.39 12.33
CA LEU A 88 -7.33 1.10 12.65
C LEU A 88 -7.50 0.66 14.10
N ILE A 89 -6.59 -0.18 14.61
CA ILE A 89 -6.59 -0.60 16.03
C ILE A 89 -6.39 0.60 16.95
N ARG A 90 -5.43 1.48 16.63
CA ARG A 90 -5.10 2.68 17.41
C ARG A 90 -6.26 3.67 17.46
N THR A 91 -7.02 3.79 16.38
CA THR A 91 -8.17 4.70 16.24
C THR A 91 -9.51 4.07 16.63
N LYS A 92 -9.50 2.81 17.08
CA LYS A 92 -10.69 2.03 17.45
C LYS A 92 -11.70 1.82 16.31
N GLN A 93 -11.23 1.90 15.06
CA GLN A 93 -12.02 1.71 13.84
C GLN A 93 -11.93 0.25 13.35
N TYR A 94 -12.29 -0.70 14.22
CA TYR A 94 -12.03 -2.14 13.99
C TYR A 94 -12.81 -2.74 12.82
N ASP A 95 -13.98 -2.19 12.50
CA ASP A 95 -14.90 -2.73 11.49
C ASP A 95 -14.68 -2.16 10.08
N ALA A 96 -13.74 -1.22 9.94
CA ALA A 96 -13.46 -0.58 8.66
C ALA A 96 -12.87 -1.60 7.66
N THR A 97 -13.53 -1.76 6.52
CA THR A 97 -13.01 -2.54 5.39
C THR A 97 -12.48 -1.58 4.33
N ILE A 98 -11.18 -1.69 4.01
CA ILE A 98 -10.53 -0.85 3.02
C ILE A 98 -10.10 -1.73 1.83
N PRO A 99 -10.70 -1.55 0.64
CA PRO A 99 -10.20 -2.19 -0.57
C PRO A 99 -8.88 -1.55 -0.99
N ILE A 100 -7.96 -2.36 -1.53
CA ILE A 100 -6.66 -1.89 -2.01
C ILE A 100 -6.51 -2.26 -3.50
N ALA A 101 -6.24 -1.25 -4.32
CA ALA A 101 -5.84 -1.36 -5.72
C ALA A 101 -4.36 -1.04 -5.87
N VAL A 102 -3.68 -1.73 -6.80
CA VAL A 102 -2.23 -1.56 -7.01
C VAL A 102 -1.98 -1.31 -8.49
N LYS A 103 -1.35 -0.17 -8.79
CA LYS A 103 -0.93 0.21 -10.14
C LYS A 103 0.55 -0.12 -10.34
N LYS A 104 0.86 -0.81 -11.44
CA LYS A 104 2.19 -1.29 -11.84
C LYS A 104 2.34 -1.32 -13.37
N HIS A 105 3.56 -1.17 -13.87
CA HIS A 105 3.90 -1.43 -15.27
C HIS A 105 4.08 -2.94 -15.50
N ILE A 106 3.02 -3.64 -15.90
CA ILE A 106 3.14 -5.01 -16.46
C ILE A 106 2.23 -5.09 -17.68
N GLY A 107 2.81 -5.18 -18.89
CA GLY A 107 2.19 -5.77 -20.09
C GLY A 107 0.70 -5.51 -20.35
N GLY A 108 0.15 -4.35 -19.93
CA GLY A 108 -1.25 -3.98 -20.10
C GLY A 108 -2.30 -4.66 -19.20
N ILE A 109 -1.97 -5.62 -18.33
CA ILE A 109 -2.99 -6.35 -17.54
C ILE A 109 -2.50 -6.61 -16.11
N SER A 110 -3.14 -5.96 -15.13
CA SER A 110 -3.11 -6.35 -13.73
C SER A 110 -4.48 -6.93 -13.39
N ALA A 111 -4.58 -8.26 -13.20
CA ALA A 111 -5.80 -8.85 -12.68
C ALA A 111 -6.07 -8.25 -11.28
N PRO A 112 -7.26 -7.70 -11.01
CA PRO A 112 -7.55 -7.09 -9.72
C PRO A 112 -7.60 -8.16 -8.62
N LYS A 113 -6.49 -8.38 -7.94
CA LYS A 113 -6.48 -9.06 -6.64
C LYS A 113 -6.89 -8.00 -5.63
N ARG A 114 -8.14 -8.07 -5.15
CA ARG A 114 -8.63 -7.17 -4.11
C ARG A 114 -8.00 -7.59 -2.79
N TYR A 115 -7.09 -6.77 -2.27
CA TYR A 115 -6.60 -6.95 -0.90
C TYR A 115 -7.61 -6.24 0.01
N TYR A 116 -8.19 -6.99 0.94
CA TYR A 116 -9.11 -6.47 1.94
C TYR A 116 -8.42 -6.52 3.28
N ILE A 117 -8.47 -5.42 4.01
CA ILE A 117 -8.16 -5.42 5.43
C ILE A 117 -9.45 -5.84 6.13
N HIS A 118 -9.48 -7.09 6.59
CA HIS A 118 -10.53 -7.64 7.44
C HIS A 118 -9.98 -7.76 8.86
N PRO A 119 -10.79 -7.72 9.94
CA PRO A 119 -10.33 -7.93 11.32
C PRO A 119 -9.48 -9.20 11.53
N LYS A 120 -9.71 -10.21 10.69
CA LYS A 120 -8.97 -11.50 10.66
C LYS A 120 -7.73 -11.50 9.75
N TYR A 121 -7.32 -10.36 9.18
CA TYR A 121 -6.17 -10.29 8.29
C TYR A 121 -4.93 -10.85 9.00
N THR A 122 -4.49 -11.99 8.51
CA THR A 122 -3.27 -12.69 8.93
C THR A 122 -2.28 -12.49 7.79
N PRO A 123 -1.14 -11.83 8.01
CA PRO A 123 -0.16 -11.64 6.96
C PRO A 123 0.27 -13.01 6.42
N HIS A 124 0.24 -13.19 5.10
CA HIS A 124 0.79 -14.38 4.49
C HIS A 124 2.30 -14.36 4.64
N ILE A 125 2.79 -14.97 5.72
CA ILE A 125 4.21 -15.25 5.90
C ILE A 125 4.51 -16.45 4.99
N ARG A 126 4.90 -16.20 3.74
CA ARG A 126 5.66 -17.20 3.00
C ARG A 126 7.04 -17.26 3.65
N THR A 127 7.21 -18.19 4.58
CA THR A 127 8.53 -18.68 4.97
C THR A 127 9.18 -19.19 3.70
N SER A 128 10.19 -18.48 3.21
CA SER A 128 11.12 -19.04 2.25
C SER A 128 11.71 -20.28 2.92
N ALA A 129 11.34 -21.48 2.44
CA ALA A 129 12.07 -22.69 2.80
C ALA A 129 13.53 -22.44 2.45
N THR A 130 14.37 -22.50 3.48
CA THR A 130 15.84 -22.49 3.40
C THR A 130 16.36 -23.54 2.45
#